data_AF-A0A940IJN0-F1
#
_entry.id   AF-A0A940IJN0-F1
#
_cell.length_a   1.000
_cell.length_b   1.000
_cell.length_c   1.000
_cell.angle_alpha   90.00
_cell.angle_beta   90.00
_cell.angle_gamma   90.00
#
_symmetry.space_group_name_H-M   'P 1'
#
loop_
_entity.id
_entity.type
_entity.pdbx_description
1 polymer ?
#
loop_
_entity_poly.entity_id
_entity_poly.type
_entity_poly.pdbx_seq_one_letter_code
_entity_poly.pdbx_strand_id
1 'polypeptide(L)' 'MKLSRKILICIVLPLFALCLSQQRAQAQQVAVKTNALMWGAMTPNLGVEVVTGEHTSVHFSAFGNKNPYG' A
#
# COMPACT_ATOMS: atom_id res chain seq x y z
N MET A 1 30.49 21.18 -25.84
CA MET A 1 29.90 19.94 -26.38
C MET A 1 28.60 20.30 -27.10
N LYS A 2 28.53 20.17 -28.44
CA LYS A 2 27.29 20.46 -29.18
C LYS A 2 26.32 19.30 -28.92
N LEU A 3 25.38 19.50 -27.99
CA LEU A 3 24.35 18.52 -27.68
C LEU A 3 23.44 18.40 -28.92
N SER A 4 23.70 17.38 -29.73
CA SER A 4 22.97 17.15 -30.97
C SER A 4 21.48 16.96 -30.68
N ARG A 5 20.63 17.61 -31.47
CA ARG A 5 19.16 17.55 -31.37
C ARG A 5 18.61 16.11 -31.31
N LYS A 6 19.34 15.15 -31.92
CA LYS A 6 19.05 13.71 -31.85
C LYS A 6 19.25 13.12 -30.45
N ILE A 7 20.31 13.52 -29.73
CA ILE A 7 20.60 13.07 -28.36
C ILE A 7 19.54 13.60 -27.40
N LEU A 8 19.11 14.85 -27.59
CA LEU A 8 18.02 15.44 -26.81
C LEU A 8 16.71 14.67 -27.00
N ILE A 9 16.36 14.30 -28.24
CA ILE A 9 15.16 13.47 -28.52
C ILE A 9 15.29 12.09 -27.86
N CYS A 10 16.45 11.43 -27.97
CA CYS A 10 16.67 10.10 -27.38
C CYS A 10 16.59 10.07 -25.85
N ILE A 11 16.78 11.21 -25.16
CA ILE A 11 16.69 11.28 -23.70
C ILE A 11 15.30 11.75 -23.26
N VAL A 12 14.76 12.78 -23.90
CA VAL A 12 13.47 13.39 -23.51
C VAL A 12 12.30 12.44 -23.78
N LEU A 13 12.33 11.70 -24.88
CA LEU A 13 11.23 10.82 -25.28
C LEU A 13 11.03 9.60 -24.35
N PRO A 14 12.08 8.87 -23.90
CA PRO A 14 11.90 7.82 -22.90
C PRO A 14 11.58 8.36 -21.50
N LEU A 15 12.11 9.52 -21.11
CA LEU A 15 11.74 10.17 -19.85
C LEU A 15 10.25 10.57 -19.83
N PHE A 16 9.73 11.05 -20.96
CA PHE A 16 8.31 11.35 -21.10
C PHE A 16 7.44 10.08 -21.06
N ALA A 17 7.88 9.00 -21.71
CA ALA A 17 7.19 7.71 -21.66
C ALA A 17 7.17 7.09 -20.24
N LEU A 18 8.23 7.24 -19.45
CA LEU A 18 8.29 6.81 -18.05
C LEU A 18 7.39 7.64 -17.12
N CYS A 19 7.17 8.92 -17.44
CA CYS A 19 6.22 9.78 -16.73
C CYS A 19 4.77 9.35 -17.02
N LEU A 20 4.49 8.85 -18.22
CA LEU A 20 3.17 8.35 -18.63
C LEU A 20 2.86 6.95 -18.07
N SER A 21 3.86 6.16 -17.66
CA SER A 21 3.67 4.80 -17.14
C SER A 21 3.41 4.71 -15.62
N GLN A 22 3.18 5.84 -14.95
CA GLN A 22 2.91 5.88 -13.50
C GLN A 22 1.52 5.32 -13.12
N GLN A 23 0.63 5.14 -14.09
CA GLN A 23 -0.70 4.60 -13.83
C GLN A 23 -0.61 3.08 -13.78
N ARG A 24 -0.43 2.51 -12.58
CA ARG A 24 -1.03 1.27 -12.03
C ARG A 24 -0.19 0.79 -10.84
N ALA A 25 -0.05 1.63 -9.83
CA ALA A 25 0.26 1.15 -8.50
C ALA A 25 -0.95 0.33 -8.04
N GLN A 26 -0.89 -0.99 -8.17
CA GLN A 26 -1.87 -1.89 -7.55
C GLN A 26 -1.76 -1.71 -6.03
N ALA A 27 -2.57 -0.80 -5.49
CA ALA A 27 -2.69 -0.59 -4.06
C ALA A 27 -3.04 -1.95 -3.43
N GLN A 28 -2.32 -2.32 -2.37
CA GLN A 28 -2.45 -3.62 -1.71
C GLN A 28 -3.90 -3.83 -1.27
N GLN A 29 -4.65 -4.60 -2.07
CA GLN A 29 -6.10 -4.68 -1.97
C GLN A 29 -6.57 -5.44 -0.73
N VAL A 30 -5.67 -6.19 -0.09
CA VAL A 30 -5.95 -6.89 1.16
C VAL A 30 -4.77 -6.67 2.11
N ALA A 31 -5.03 -6.08 3.27
CA ALA A 31 -4.07 -5.87 4.33
C ALA A 31 -4.50 -6.65 5.57
N VAL A 32 -3.68 -7.62 5.99
CA VAL A 32 -3.86 -8.30 7.28
C VAL A 32 -3.04 -7.54 8.33
N LYS A 33 -3.69 -7.20 9.44
CA LYS A 33 -3.12 -6.37 10.51
C LYS A 33 -3.20 -7.13 11.83
N THR A 34 -2.10 -7.09 12.59
CA THR A 34 -2.03 -7.61 13.95
C THR A 34 -1.19 -6.66 14.80
N ASN A 35 -1.62 -6.42 16.03
CA ASN A 35 -0.97 -5.50 16.94
C ASN A 35 -0.15 -6.25 17.99
N ALA A 36 1.18 -6.09 17.92
CA ALA A 36 2.14 -6.75 18.82
C ALA A 36 1.97 -6.34 20.29
N LEU A 37 1.59 -5.09 20.56
CA LEU A 37 1.33 -4.60 21.92
C LEU A 37 0.12 -5.31 22.53
N MET A 38 -0.94 -5.50 21.73
CA MET A 38 -2.13 -6.24 22.16
C MET A 38 -1.85 -7.73 22.36
N TRP A 39 -1.03 -8.34 21.51
CA TRP A 39 -0.51 -9.69 21.73
C TRP A 39 0.32 -9.79 23.02
N GLY A 40 1.15 -8.78 23.31
CA GLY A 40 1.88 -8.66 24.56
C GLY A 40 0.97 -8.52 25.79
N ALA A 41 -0.19 -7.88 25.63
CA ALA A 41 -1.25 -7.80 26.64
C ALA A 41 -2.15 -9.06 26.68
N MET A 42 -1.71 -10.19 26.10
CA MET A 42 -2.48 -11.44 26.01
C MET A 42 -3.89 -11.27 25.41
N THR A 43 -4.07 -10.26 24.57
CA THR A 43 -5.32 -9.94 23.90
C THR A 43 -5.14 -10.23 22.40
N PRO A 44 -5.38 -11.48 21.95
CA PRO A 44 -5.26 -11.83 20.55
C PRO A 44 -6.15 -10.92 19.70
N ASN A 45 -5.56 -10.32 18.67
CA ASN A 45 -6.25 -9.45 17.74
C ASN A 45 -5.82 -9.78 16.31
N LEU A 46 -6.78 -9.73 15.39
CA LEU A 46 -6.57 -9.94 13.97
C LEU A 46 -7.52 -9.03 13.20
N GLY A 47 -6.96 -8.17 12.35
CA GLY A 47 -7.69 -7.33 11.41
C GLY A 47 -7.40 -7.74 9.97
N VAL A 48 -8.41 -7.65 9.12
CA VAL A 48 -8.29 -7.82 7.67
C VAL A 48 -9.01 -6.65 7.03
N GLU A 49 -8.27 -5.86 6.24
CA GLU A 49 -8.80 -4.74 5.49
C GLU A 49 -8.76 -5.08 4.01
N VAL A 50 -9.90 -4.96 3.34
CA VAL A 50 -10.06 -5.20 1.90
C VAL A 50 -10.41 -3.88 1.23
N VAL A 51 -9.58 -3.42 0.31
CA VAL A 51 -9.82 -2.21 -0.48
C VAL A 51 -10.76 -2.58 -1.63
N THR A 52 -12.02 -2.15 -1.55
CA THR A 52 -13.08 -2.47 -2.52
C THR A 52 -13.17 -1.43 -3.65
N GLY A 53 -12.57 -0.24 -3.50
CA GLY A 53 -12.49 0.79 -4.54
C GLY A 53 -11.30 1.73 -4.35
N GLU A 54 -11.09 2.71 -5.24
CA GLU A 54 -9.96 3.66 -5.17
C GLU A 54 -9.90 4.45 -3.84
N HIS A 55 -11.05 4.67 -3.18
CA HIS A 55 -11.15 5.39 -1.91
C HIS A 55 -12.03 4.67 -0.87
N THR A 56 -12.34 3.39 -1.08
CA THR A 56 -13.26 2.65 -0.19
C THR A 56 -12.60 1.35 0.25
N SER A 57 -12.48 1.16 1.55
CA SER A 57 -12.04 -0.09 2.16
C SER A 57 -13.08 -0.62 3.16
N VAL A 58 -13.18 -1.95 3.20
CA VAL A 58 -13.97 -2.69 4.18
C VAL A 58 -12.98 -3.30 5.17
N HIS A 59 -13.13 -2.98 6.45
CA HIS A 59 -12.27 -3.49 7.50
C HIS A 59 -13.05 -4.43 8.42
N PHE A 60 -12.55 -5.66 8.55
CA PHE A 60 -13.02 -6.65 9.50
C PHE A 60 -11.99 -6.82 10.60
N SER A 61 -12.42 -6.82 11.85
CA SER A 61 -11.53 -7.00 12.98
C SER A 61 -12.14 -7.93 14.02
N ALA A 62 -11.30 -8.86 14.49
CA ALA A 62 -11.64 -9.81 15.52
C ALA A 62 -10.68 -9.60 16.71
N PHE A 63 -11.26 -9.46 17.89
CA PHE A 63 -10.53 -9.28 19.14
C PHE A 63 -11.01 -10.31 20.14
N GLY A 64 -10.07 -11.02 20.74
CA GLY A 64 -10.31 -11.86 21.90
C GLY A 64 -9.57 -11.26 23.08
N ASN A 65 -10.27 -11.07 24.21
CA ASN A 65 -9.63 -10.72 25.46
C ASN A 65 -9.69 -11.93 26.39
N LYS A 66 -8.52 -12.45 26.79
CA LYS A 66 -8.43 -13.55 27.75
C LYS A 66 -8.59 -13.06 29.20
N ASN A 67 -8.49 -11.75 29.44
CA ASN A 67 -8.62 -11.11 30.74
C ASN A 67 -9.88 -10.19 30.79
N PRO A 68 -11.06 -10.72 31.14
CA PRO A 68 -12.32 -9.95 31.20
C PRO A 68 -12.38 -8.96 32.37
N TYR A 69 -11.42 -9.02 33.29
CA TYR A 69 -11.26 -8.11 34.42
C TYR A 69 -9.88 -7.45 34.32
N GLY A 70 -9.80 -6.32 33.62
CA GLY A 70 -8.77 -5.33 33.94
C GLY A 70 -9.05 -4.74 35.31
#